data_AF-A0A0D0DAB7-F1
#
_entry.id   AF-A0A0D0DAB7-F1
#
_cell.length_a   1.000
_cell.length_b   1.000
_cell.length_c   1.000
_cell.angle_alpha   90.00
_cell.angle_beta   90.00
_cell.angle_gamma   90.00
#
_symmetry.space_group_name_H-M   'P 1'
#
loop_
_entity.id
_entity.type
_entity.pdbx_description
1 polymer ?
#
loop_
_entity_poly.entity_id
_entity_poly.type
_entity_poly.pdbx_seq_one_letter_code
_entity_poly.pdbx_strand_id
1 'polypeptide(L)'
;MDGNFSAEHMKLKNDDDFDLTGRSSYFTALSCYRAHLQIADDKQPKSTCHEHKAVNQVHATQKHLAATGIGAITCARHGYFVPDTVVDFQKGEWQVNMDYVLFQALSKLEGMPRATVIYDIACQFSVHFGAWVLKSNYLKFSNSIQIIWGIGLFHIHGHQDVCLFRYSPDLIPGISKVDGKVLETLWSQLNEISLSRKYIQAIQALEIAEEGYRNLTENADQSLITQWIAQAEEAQTQRFADVTAMDIFDVQLQHAPTRVEMQLQLAEDPAQPSLARGVASWLSLGLKIEELQLRISGLVKQGGANPTVTERLDIDRQKTRLDNMIDDFSRKANQYLAEDILVGQGHADSDWHDVELGDEEILPLPSNIGANQCRDHGVGHLVDDELCLQQGQANDALHNIRIDLGHWSFLYHTTVRQAKHSQQKKLRAWDAVHQVNTALNVHTVIYHQCRKVMITLSGTPVLLQ
;
A
#
# COMPACT_ATOMS: atom_id res chain seq x y z
N MET A 1 -13.90 11.92 -23.09
CA MET A 1 -12.62 11.61 -23.75
C MET A 1 -11.73 11.04 -22.68
N ASP A 2 -11.01 9.96 -22.97
CA ASP A 2 -10.20 9.27 -21.97
C ASP A 2 -9.18 8.32 -22.64
N GLY A 3 -8.15 7.96 -21.88
CA GLY A 3 -7.09 7.03 -22.25
C GLY A 3 -7.13 5.71 -21.48
N ASN A 4 -7.03 4.59 -22.18
CA ASN A 4 -6.88 3.25 -21.59
C ASN A 4 -5.45 2.73 -21.74
N PHE A 5 -4.72 2.69 -20.61
CA PHE A 5 -3.34 2.19 -20.54
C PHE A 5 -3.24 0.69 -20.23
N SER A 6 -4.36 0.00 -20.04
CA SER A 6 -4.35 -1.46 -19.93
C SER A 6 -4.36 -2.15 -21.30
N ALA A 7 -4.79 -1.45 -22.35
CA ALA A 7 -4.78 -1.91 -23.74
C ALA A 7 -3.43 -1.63 -24.42
N GLU A 8 -2.36 -2.26 -23.93
CA GLU A 8 -1.02 -2.18 -24.54
C GLU A 8 -0.94 -3.05 -25.81
N HIS A 9 -0.30 -2.55 -26.86
CA HIS A 9 -0.10 -3.29 -28.10
C HIS A 9 1.38 -3.62 -28.31
N MET A 10 1.71 -4.90 -28.49
CA MET A 10 3.09 -5.32 -28.78
C MET A 10 3.47 -5.08 -30.24
N LYS A 11 4.78 -4.99 -30.51
CA LYS A 11 5.27 -5.03 -31.89
C LYS A 11 5.03 -6.42 -32.47
N LEU A 12 4.53 -6.46 -33.70
CA LEU A 12 4.39 -7.70 -34.46
C LEU A 12 5.76 -8.35 -34.63
N LYS A 13 5.81 -9.68 -34.47
CA LYS A 13 7.05 -10.46 -34.67
C LYS A 13 7.33 -10.71 -36.16
N ASN A 14 6.28 -10.74 -36.99
CA ASN A 14 6.32 -11.01 -38.43
C ASN A 14 5.47 -9.96 -39.17
N ASP A 15 5.84 -9.63 -40.41
CA ASP A 15 5.16 -8.61 -41.24
C ASP A 15 3.93 -9.15 -42.03
N ASP A 16 3.52 -10.40 -41.77
CA ASP A 16 2.44 -11.06 -42.51
C ASP A 16 1.03 -10.73 -41.99
N ASP A 17 0.92 -10.05 -40.84
CA ASP A 17 -0.35 -9.64 -40.24
C ASP A 17 -0.74 -8.24 -40.73
N PHE A 18 -1.87 -8.13 -41.42
CA PHE A 18 -2.34 -6.90 -42.04
C PHE A 18 -3.75 -6.53 -41.58
N ASP A 19 -3.98 -5.24 -41.38
CA ASP A 19 -5.27 -4.72 -40.95
C ASP A 19 -6.33 -4.86 -42.06
N LEU A 20 -7.34 -5.70 -41.79
CA LEU A 20 -8.45 -5.98 -42.71
C LEU A 20 -9.25 -4.73 -43.12
N THR A 21 -9.26 -3.70 -42.28
CA THR A 21 -10.03 -2.47 -42.50
C THR A 21 -9.14 -1.25 -42.70
N GLY A 22 -7.82 -1.39 -42.59
CA GLY A 22 -6.89 -0.26 -42.60
C GLY A 22 -7.20 0.81 -41.54
N ARG A 23 -7.75 0.42 -40.38
CA ARG A 23 -8.23 1.30 -39.31
C ARG A 23 -9.28 2.30 -39.80
N SER A 24 -10.32 1.82 -40.48
CA SER A 24 -11.39 2.66 -41.05
C SER A 24 -12.75 2.53 -40.32
N SER A 25 -12.77 1.88 -39.16
CA SER A 25 -13.97 1.71 -38.33
C SER A 25 -13.91 2.60 -37.09
N TYR A 26 -13.71 2.04 -35.90
CA TYR A 26 -13.56 2.82 -34.66
C TYR A 26 -12.17 3.45 -34.51
N PHE A 27 -11.13 2.76 -34.99
CA PHE A 27 -9.77 3.31 -35.04
C PHE A 27 -9.64 4.34 -36.15
N THR A 28 -8.79 5.34 -35.92
CA THR A 28 -8.53 6.39 -36.90
C THR A 28 -7.50 5.96 -37.94
N ALA A 29 -7.66 6.44 -39.18
CA ALA A 29 -6.77 6.17 -40.29
C ALA A 29 -5.31 6.56 -39.98
N LEU A 30 -4.41 5.58 -40.12
CA LEU A 30 -3.05 5.65 -39.58
C LEU A 30 -2.15 6.68 -40.28
N SER A 31 -2.35 6.93 -41.58
CA SER A 31 -1.49 7.82 -42.38
C SER A 31 -1.62 9.28 -41.96
N CYS A 32 -2.85 9.79 -41.88
CA CYS A 32 -3.15 11.15 -41.45
C CYS A 32 -2.80 11.38 -39.97
N TYR A 33 -3.09 10.40 -39.12
CA TYR A 33 -2.72 10.46 -37.70
C TYR A 33 -1.20 10.54 -37.52
N ARG A 34 -0.42 9.69 -38.18
CA ARG A 34 1.05 9.74 -38.12
C ARG A 34 1.61 11.05 -38.64
N ALA A 35 1.06 11.59 -39.73
CA ALA A 35 1.47 12.89 -40.25
C ALA A 35 1.21 14.02 -39.24
N HIS A 36 0.08 13.98 -38.53
CA HIS A 36 -0.23 14.92 -37.46
C HIS A 36 0.77 14.81 -36.29
N LEU A 37 1.10 13.59 -35.87
CA LEU A 37 2.09 13.37 -34.79
C LEU A 37 3.50 13.89 -35.14
N GLN A 38 3.89 13.88 -36.41
CA GLN A 38 5.21 14.35 -36.85
C GLN A 38 5.39 15.88 -36.77
N ILE A 39 4.30 16.63 -36.85
CA ILE A 39 4.34 18.10 -36.87
C ILE A 39 4.01 18.73 -35.50
N ALA A 40 3.54 17.94 -34.55
CA ALA A 40 3.10 18.42 -33.25
C ALA A 40 4.29 18.68 -32.30
N ASP A 41 4.18 19.72 -31.47
CA ASP A 41 5.18 20.08 -30.45
C ASP A 41 4.91 19.28 -29.16
N ASP A 42 5.96 18.70 -28.56
CA ASP A 42 5.89 17.75 -27.43
C ASP A 42 5.87 18.47 -26.06
N LYS A 43 5.70 19.80 -26.04
CA LYS A 43 5.71 20.58 -24.79
C LYS A 43 4.33 20.63 -24.14
N GLN A 44 4.09 19.72 -23.21
CA GLN A 44 2.94 19.84 -22.31
C GLN A 44 3.19 20.91 -21.22
N PRO A 45 2.26 21.87 -21.04
CA PRO A 45 2.34 22.83 -19.96
C PRO A 45 2.15 22.13 -18.60
N LYS A 46 2.85 22.62 -17.57
CA LYS A 46 2.72 22.09 -16.21
C LYS A 46 1.30 22.35 -15.66
N SER A 47 0.72 21.34 -15.03
CA SER A 47 -0.56 21.46 -14.34
C SER A 47 -0.53 22.57 -13.29
N THR A 48 -1.57 23.40 -13.28
CA THR A 48 -1.83 24.43 -12.26
C THR A 48 -2.81 23.94 -11.18
N CYS A 49 -3.37 22.74 -11.32
CA CYS A 49 -4.30 22.14 -10.36
C CYS A 49 -3.58 21.30 -9.30
N HIS A 50 -4.16 21.25 -8.08
CA HIS A 50 -3.55 20.71 -6.87
C HIS A 50 -3.09 19.25 -6.97
N GLU A 51 -3.87 18.35 -7.62
CA GLU A 51 -3.51 16.93 -7.71
C GLU A 51 -4.03 16.25 -8.98
N HIS A 52 -3.30 16.34 -10.10
CA HIS A 52 -3.55 15.46 -11.25
C HIS A 52 -2.38 14.51 -11.52
N LYS A 53 -2.63 13.21 -11.31
CA LYS A 53 -1.75 12.11 -11.72
C LYS A 53 -1.77 11.88 -13.24
N ALA A 54 -2.86 12.25 -13.93
CA ALA A 54 -3.02 12.08 -15.37
C ALA A 54 -1.98 12.88 -16.20
N VAL A 55 -1.65 14.10 -15.78
CA VAL A 55 -0.63 14.94 -16.44
C VAL A 55 0.80 14.50 -16.09
N ASN A 56 0.98 13.83 -14.94
CA ASN A 56 2.30 13.50 -14.39
C ASN A 56 2.75 12.05 -14.65
N GLN A 57 1.88 11.21 -15.22
CA GLN A 57 2.29 10.01 -15.93
C GLN A 57 2.30 10.41 -17.41
N VAL A 58 3.44 10.59 -18.06
CA VAL A 58 4.08 9.53 -18.84
C VAL A 58 5.29 10.12 -19.56
N HIS A 59 6.47 9.53 -19.40
CA HIS A 59 7.57 9.67 -20.38
C HIS A 59 8.43 8.38 -20.52
N ALA A 60 7.93 7.22 -20.12
CA ALA A 60 8.68 5.98 -20.28
C ALA A 60 8.29 5.30 -21.61
N THR A 61 9.09 5.52 -22.64
CA THR A 61 9.02 4.72 -23.87
C THR A 61 9.35 3.26 -23.54
N GLN A 62 8.40 2.34 -23.67
CA GLN A 62 8.68 0.91 -23.55
C GLN A 62 9.09 0.36 -24.91
N LYS A 63 10.37 0.03 -25.11
CA LYS A 63 10.94 -0.34 -26.43
C LYS A 63 10.25 -1.53 -27.12
N HIS A 64 9.59 -2.40 -26.35
CA HIS A 64 8.93 -3.62 -26.82
C HIS A 64 7.46 -3.41 -27.24
N LEU A 65 6.85 -2.29 -26.88
CA LEU A 65 5.47 -1.98 -27.24
C LEU A 65 5.41 -1.15 -28.54
N ALA A 66 4.40 -1.43 -29.37
CA ALA A 66 4.00 -0.62 -30.51
C ALA A 66 3.08 0.53 -30.07
N ALA A 67 2.23 0.30 -29.06
CA ALA A 67 1.41 1.30 -28.40
C ALA A 67 1.37 1.04 -26.89
N THR A 68 1.44 2.11 -26.10
CA THR A 68 1.40 2.10 -24.63
C THR A 68 -0.01 2.18 -24.04
N GLY A 69 -1.02 2.19 -24.90
CA GLY A 69 -2.42 2.38 -24.57
C GLY A 69 -3.18 2.91 -25.78
N ILE A 70 -4.48 3.12 -25.61
CA ILE A 70 -5.36 3.71 -26.61
C ILE A 70 -6.13 4.89 -26.03
N GLY A 71 -6.42 5.91 -26.84
CA GLY A 71 -7.32 7.02 -26.49
C GLY A 71 -8.59 6.95 -27.30
N ALA A 72 -9.72 7.36 -26.73
CA ALA A 72 -10.98 7.38 -27.47
C ALA A 72 -11.97 8.47 -27.05
N ILE A 73 -12.97 8.66 -27.91
CA ILE A 73 -14.15 9.48 -27.64
C ILE A 73 -15.40 8.62 -27.73
N THR A 74 -16.28 8.76 -26.75
CA THR A 74 -17.61 8.15 -26.76
C THR A 74 -18.68 9.22 -26.60
N CYS A 75 -19.89 8.89 -27.03
CA CYS A 75 -21.06 9.68 -26.72
C CYS A 75 -21.44 9.48 -25.25
N ALA A 76 -21.31 10.52 -24.43
CA ALA A 76 -21.66 10.47 -23.01
C ALA A 76 -23.15 10.17 -22.75
N ARG A 77 -24.03 10.40 -23.73
CA ARG A 77 -25.48 10.12 -23.63
C ARG A 77 -25.85 8.68 -23.99
N HIS A 78 -25.19 8.13 -25.00
CA HIS A 78 -25.61 6.87 -25.63
C HIS A 78 -24.63 5.72 -25.41
N GLY A 79 -23.44 5.98 -24.85
CA GLY A 79 -22.51 4.92 -24.47
C GLY A 79 -21.77 4.24 -25.62
N TYR A 80 -21.76 4.81 -26.83
CA TYR A 80 -21.04 4.23 -27.97
C TYR A 80 -19.77 5.00 -28.32
N PHE A 81 -18.76 4.28 -28.81
CA PHE A 81 -17.54 4.86 -29.38
C PHE A 81 -17.85 5.64 -30.65
N VAL A 82 -17.40 6.89 -30.71
CA VAL A 82 -17.53 7.67 -31.93
C VAL A 82 -16.63 7.04 -33.00
N PRO A 83 -17.15 6.69 -34.19
CA PRO A 83 -16.33 6.09 -35.23
C PRO A 83 -15.12 6.97 -35.57
N ASP A 84 -14.00 6.33 -35.89
CA ASP A 84 -12.78 7.00 -36.33
C ASP A 84 -12.21 7.99 -35.28
N THR A 85 -12.39 7.66 -33.98
CA THR A 85 -11.85 8.44 -32.84
C THR A 85 -11.07 7.61 -31.84
N VAL A 86 -10.71 6.36 -32.16
CA VAL A 86 -9.81 5.54 -31.35
C VAL A 86 -8.39 5.64 -31.91
N VAL A 87 -7.42 6.01 -31.07
CA VAL A 87 -6.01 6.19 -31.46
C VAL A 87 -5.06 5.44 -30.54
N ASP A 88 -3.95 4.99 -31.11
CA ASP A 88 -2.85 4.42 -30.33
C ASP A 88 -2.02 5.53 -29.69
N PHE A 89 -1.63 5.32 -28.44
CA PHE A 89 -0.69 6.16 -27.72
C PHE A 89 0.74 5.67 -27.87
N GLN A 90 1.61 6.50 -28.43
CA GLN A 90 3.03 6.16 -28.62
C GLN A 90 3.81 6.27 -27.30
N LYS A 91 3.45 7.23 -26.45
CA LYS A 91 4.05 7.46 -25.12
C LYS A 91 3.00 8.02 -24.16
N GLY A 92 2.11 7.16 -23.70
CA GLY A 92 0.98 7.51 -22.83
C GLY A 92 0.09 8.62 -23.37
N GLU A 93 -0.66 9.28 -22.49
CA GLU A 93 -1.63 10.32 -22.90
C GLU A 93 -0.95 11.60 -23.35
N TRP A 94 -0.65 11.67 -24.64
CA TRP A 94 -0.27 12.92 -25.25
C TRP A 94 -1.51 13.69 -25.67
N GLN A 95 -1.60 14.96 -25.24
CA GLN A 95 -2.70 15.85 -25.59
C GLN A 95 -2.86 16.00 -27.11
N VAL A 96 -1.76 15.90 -27.87
CA VAL A 96 -1.75 15.83 -29.34
C VAL A 96 -2.62 14.68 -29.89
N ASN A 97 -2.56 13.50 -29.26
CA ASN A 97 -3.39 12.36 -29.66
C ASN A 97 -4.87 12.70 -29.45
N MET A 98 -5.16 13.35 -28.33
CA MET A 98 -6.50 13.76 -27.93
C MET A 98 -7.06 14.92 -28.78
N ASP A 99 -6.20 15.85 -29.23
CA ASP A 99 -6.54 16.91 -30.19
C ASP A 99 -7.06 16.31 -31.49
N TYR A 100 -6.35 15.30 -32.01
CA TYR A 100 -6.68 14.67 -33.27
C TYR A 100 -8.01 13.93 -33.22
N VAL A 101 -8.27 13.14 -32.16
CA VAL A 101 -9.55 12.43 -32.03
C VAL A 101 -10.71 13.37 -31.72
N LEU A 102 -10.47 14.44 -30.95
CA LEU A 102 -11.50 15.46 -30.71
C LEU A 102 -11.89 16.14 -32.01
N PHE A 103 -10.91 16.45 -32.85
CA PHE A 103 -11.17 16.99 -34.17
C PHE A 103 -12.01 16.04 -35.04
N GLN A 104 -11.65 14.76 -35.10
CA GLN A 104 -12.43 13.75 -35.83
C GLN A 104 -13.85 13.57 -35.29
N ALA A 105 -14.07 13.80 -34.00
CA ALA A 105 -15.41 13.79 -33.41
C ALA A 105 -16.20 15.05 -33.77
N LEU A 106 -15.59 16.24 -33.67
CA LEU A 106 -16.23 17.51 -33.94
C LEU A 106 -16.61 17.68 -35.41
N SER A 107 -15.80 17.18 -36.34
CA SER A 107 -16.13 17.21 -37.78
C SER A 107 -17.40 16.41 -38.09
N LYS A 108 -17.67 15.34 -37.33
CA LYS A 108 -18.89 14.53 -37.45
C LYS A 108 -20.12 15.19 -36.81
N LEU A 109 -19.94 16.29 -36.07
CA LEU A 109 -21.01 17.09 -35.47
C LEU A 109 -21.29 18.38 -36.25
N GLU A 110 -20.81 18.48 -37.49
CA GLU A 110 -21.05 19.64 -38.35
C GLU A 110 -22.55 19.97 -38.47
N GLY A 111 -22.90 21.25 -38.31
CA GLY A 111 -24.28 21.74 -38.26
C GLY A 111 -24.92 21.76 -36.87
N MET A 112 -24.30 21.15 -35.86
CA MET A 112 -24.78 21.26 -34.47
C MET A 112 -24.39 22.62 -33.87
N PRO A 113 -25.29 23.31 -33.15
CA PRO A 113 -24.97 24.61 -32.58
C PRO A 113 -23.99 24.51 -31.41
N ARG A 114 -23.94 23.34 -30.74
CA ARG A 114 -23.23 23.18 -29.48
C ARG A 114 -22.78 21.74 -29.25
N ALA A 115 -21.55 21.56 -28.79
CA ALA A 115 -20.99 20.27 -28.38
C ALA A 115 -20.39 20.38 -26.98
N THR A 116 -20.70 19.42 -26.10
CA THR A 116 -20.06 19.35 -24.77
C THR A 116 -18.98 18.29 -24.79
N VAL A 117 -17.77 18.67 -24.39
CA VAL A 117 -16.60 17.80 -24.32
C VAL A 117 -16.24 17.60 -22.85
N ILE A 118 -16.40 16.37 -22.38
CA ILE A 118 -16.01 15.99 -21.02
C ILE A 118 -14.64 15.31 -21.07
N TYR A 119 -13.68 15.86 -20.33
CA TYR A 119 -12.32 15.36 -20.24
C TYR A 119 -11.69 15.67 -18.89
N ASP A 120 -10.91 14.75 -18.34
CA ASP A 120 -10.32 14.84 -16.99
C ASP A 120 -9.46 16.09 -16.80
N ILE A 121 -8.81 16.57 -17.85
CA ILE A 121 -7.96 17.76 -17.79
C ILE A 121 -8.53 18.91 -18.62
N ALA A 122 -9.85 18.96 -18.83
CA ALA A 122 -10.50 19.97 -19.67
C ALA A 122 -10.15 21.41 -19.26
N CYS A 123 -9.96 21.68 -17.96
CA CYS A 123 -9.55 23.01 -17.47
C CYS A 123 -8.17 23.47 -17.95
N GLN A 124 -7.29 22.54 -18.33
CA GLN A 124 -5.96 22.81 -18.85
C GLN A 124 -5.96 22.70 -20.38
N PHE A 125 -6.57 21.64 -20.88
CA PHE A 125 -6.65 21.32 -22.31
C PHE A 125 -7.36 22.42 -23.11
N SER A 126 -8.50 22.91 -22.62
CA SER A 126 -9.31 23.94 -23.31
C SER A 126 -8.58 25.27 -23.52
N VAL A 127 -7.62 25.61 -22.67
CA VAL A 127 -6.86 26.87 -22.74
C VAL A 127 -5.97 26.92 -23.98
N HIS A 128 -5.42 25.77 -24.37
CA HIS A 128 -4.45 25.66 -25.47
C HIS A 128 -5.04 25.08 -26.76
N PHE A 129 -6.21 24.43 -26.67
CA PHE A 129 -6.87 23.78 -27.80
C PHE A 129 -6.96 24.68 -29.05
N GLY A 130 -7.43 25.93 -28.90
CA GLY A 130 -7.55 26.86 -30.02
C GLY A 130 -6.21 27.19 -30.70
N ALA A 131 -5.13 27.31 -29.93
CA ALA A 131 -3.80 27.57 -30.46
C ALA A 131 -3.19 26.36 -31.18
N TRP A 132 -3.53 25.13 -30.75
CA TRP A 132 -3.07 23.89 -31.37
C TRP A 132 -3.80 23.58 -32.67
N VAL A 133 -5.11 23.81 -32.71
CA VAL A 133 -5.91 23.71 -33.94
C VAL A 133 -5.31 24.57 -35.06
N LEU A 134 -4.95 25.82 -34.77
CA LEU A 134 -4.42 26.75 -35.76
C LEU A 134 -3.04 26.34 -36.34
N LYS A 135 -2.29 25.48 -35.64
CA LYS A 135 -0.95 25.04 -36.07
C LYS A 135 -0.97 23.81 -36.98
N SER A 136 -2.07 23.06 -37.00
CA SER A 136 -2.15 21.80 -37.75
C SER A 136 -3.03 21.95 -38.98
N ASN A 137 -2.47 21.70 -40.17
CA ASN A 137 -3.24 21.66 -41.42
C ASN A 137 -4.27 20.51 -41.47
N TYR A 138 -4.20 19.58 -40.51
CA TYR A 138 -5.07 18.40 -40.41
C TYR A 138 -6.26 18.60 -39.46
N LEU A 139 -6.34 19.74 -38.75
CA LEU A 139 -7.42 20.04 -37.80
C LEU A 139 -8.28 21.21 -38.36
N LYS A 140 -9.24 20.92 -39.24
CA LYS A 140 -10.16 21.91 -39.86
C LYS A 140 -11.62 21.66 -39.47
N PHE A 141 -12.15 22.34 -38.45
CA PHE A 141 -13.58 22.21 -38.06
C PHE A 141 -14.33 23.50 -38.31
N SER A 142 -15.65 23.42 -38.44
CA SER A 142 -16.49 24.60 -38.56
C SER A 142 -16.47 25.42 -37.26
N ASN A 143 -16.09 26.69 -37.36
CA ASN A 143 -16.14 27.65 -36.24
C ASN A 143 -17.58 27.94 -35.75
N SER A 144 -18.60 27.33 -36.36
CA SER A 144 -20.01 27.50 -35.99
C SER A 144 -20.43 26.72 -34.75
N ILE A 145 -19.66 25.73 -34.31
CA ILE A 145 -20.01 24.89 -33.15
C ILE A 145 -19.45 25.52 -31.87
N GLN A 146 -20.32 25.82 -30.91
CA GLN A 146 -19.87 26.22 -29.58
C GLN A 146 -19.43 24.99 -28.77
N ILE A 147 -18.17 24.95 -28.37
CA ILE A 147 -17.63 23.90 -27.49
C ILE A 147 -17.80 24.31 -26.03
N ILE A 148 -18.49 23.48 -25.26
CA ILE A 148 -18.56 23.59 -23.79
C ILE A 148 -17.66 22.51 -23.20
N TRP A 149 -16.82 22.89 -22.24
CA TRP A 149 -15.89 21.99 -21.59
C TRP A 149 -16.44 21.54 -20.24
N GLY A 150 -16.31 20.26 -19.93
CA GLY A 150 -16.64 19.68 -18.64
C GLY A 150 -15.57 18.69 -18.16
N ILE A 151 -15.58 18.38 -16.87
CA ILE A 151 -14.70 17.40 -16.23
C ILE A 151 -15.59 16.36 -15.54
N GLY A 152 -15.29 15.07 -15.63
CA GLY A 152 -16.11 14.04 -15.00
C GLY A 152 -16.32 14.28 -13.49
N LEU A 153 -17.50 13.95 -12.95
CA LEU A 153 -17.89 14.26 -11.57
C LEU A 153 -16.93 13.68 -10.52
N PHE A 154 -16.33 12.51 -10.77
CA PHE A 154 -15.34 11.96 -9.85
C PHE A 154 -13.98 12.65 -9.94
N HIS A 155 -13.65 13.26 -11.09
CA HIS A 155 -12.38 13.94 -11.29
C HIS A 155 -12.42 15.39 -10.84
N ILE A 156 -13.58 16.06 -10.94
CA ILE A 156 -13.69 17.50 -10.63
C ILE A 156 -13.23 17.85 -9.22
N HIS A 157 -13.40 16.94 -8.26
CA HIS A 157 -12.97 17.11 -6.87
C HIS A 157 -11.44 17.10 -6.68
N GLY A 158 -10.67 16.58 -7.64
CA GLY A 158 -9.20 16.63 -7.66
C GLY A 158 -8.63 17.94 -8.23
N HIS A 159 -9.48 18.83 -8.73
CA HIS A 159 -9.09 20.15 -9.22
C HIS A 159 -9.25 21.23 -8.15
N GLN A 160 -8.71 22.42 -8.43
CA GLN A 160 -8.95 23.64 -7.64
C GLN A 160 -10.45 24.01 -7.60
N ASP A 161 -10.89 24.67 -6.53
CA ASP A 161 -12.31 25.01 -6.30
C ASP A 161 -12.97 25.74 -7.47
N VAL A 162 -12.23 26.63 -8.14
CA VAL A 162 -12.74 27.37 -9.31
C VAL A 162 -13.10 26.45 -10.48
N CYS A 163 -12.48 25.27 -10.58
CA CYS A 163 -12.82 24.30 -11.62
C CYS A 163 -14.20 23.69 -11.38
N LEU A 164 -14.60 23.44 -10.13
CA LEU A 164 -15.92 22.90 -9.80
C LEU A 164 -17.03 23.76 -10.41
N PHE A 165 -16.98 25.07 -10.17
CA PHE A 165 -17.99 26.00 -10.67
C PHE A 165 -17.97 26.19 -12.19
N ARG A 166 -16.83 25.95 -12.84
CA ARG A 166 -16.66 26.18 -14.29
C ARG A 166 -16.90 24.96 -15.16
N TYR A 167 -16.58 23.77 -14.66
CA TYR A 167 -16.48 22.55 -15.47
C TYR A 167 -17.29 21.38 -14.91
N SER A 168 -17.96 21.52 -13.74
CA SER A 168 -18.83 20.47 -13.22
C SER A 168 -20.00 20.20 -14.17
N PRO A 169 -20.22 18.95 -14.61
CA PRO A 169 -21.35 18.57 -15.45
C PRO A 169 -22.70 18.97 -14.84
N ASP A 170 -22.82 18.91 -13.51
CA ASP A 170 -24.03 19.27 -12.78
C ASP A 170 -24.40 20.77 -12.91
N LEU A 171 -23.45 21.61 -13.31
CA LEU A 171 -23.64 23.06 -13.47
C LEU A 171 -23.71 23.49 -14.94
N ILE A 172 -23.54 22.58 -15.90
CA ILE A 172 -23.57 22.90 -17.33
C ILE A 172 -25.01 22.81 -17.87
N PRO A 173 -25.61 23.91 -18.37
CA PRO A 173 -26.99 23.88 -18.85
C PRO A 173 -27.15 23.03 -20.12
N GLY A 174 -28.08 22.07 -20.07
CA GLY A 174 -28.53 21.30 -21.24
C GLY A 174 -27.74 20.05 -21.56
N ILE A 175 -26.97 19.50 -20.61
CA ILE A 175 -26.26 18.21 -20.78
C ILE A 175 -26.91 17.05 -20.01
N SER A 176 -28.03 17.30 -19.31
CA SER A 176 -28.70 16.34 -18.41
C SER A 176 -27.78 15.80 -17.31
N LYS A 177 -28.25 14.84 -16.50
CA LYS A 177 -27.42 14.20 -15.48
C LYS A 177 -26.43 13.25 -16.15
N VAL A 178 -25.15 13.64 -16.21
CA VAL A 178 -24.06 12.88 -16.82
C VAL A 178 -22.86 12.95 -15.87
N ASP A 179 -22.31 11.79 -15.51
CA ASP A 179 -21.15 11.70 -14.60
C ASP A 179 -19.80 11.82 -15.30
N GLY A 180 -19.77 11.66 -16.62
CA GLY A 180 -18.56 11.66 -17.42
C GLY A 180 -17.75 10.36 -17.36
N LYS A 181 -18.32 9.24 -16.86
CA LYS A 181 -17.63 7.97 -16.58
C LYS A 181 -17.87 6.83 -17.58
N VAL A 182 -18.50 7.16 -18.70
CA VAL A 182 -18.90 6.19 -19.73
C VAL A 182 -17.70 5.44 -20.30
N LEU A 183 -16.56 6.10 -20.52
CA LEU A 183 -15.38 5.47 -21.11
C LEU A 183 -14.77 4.44 -20.17
N GLU A 184 -14.68 4.73 -18.87
CA GLU A 184 -14.13 3.85 -17.86
C GLU A 184 -14.94 2.55 -17.73
N THR A 185 -16.27 2.65 -17.85
CA THR A 185 -17.15 1.47 -17.86
C THR A 185 -16.90 0.60 -19.10
N LEU A 186 -16.79 1.23 -20.28
CA LEU A 186 -16.48 0.53 -21.53
C LEU A 186 -15.06 -0.07 -21.52
N TRP A 187 -14.10 0.63 -20.92
CA TRP A 187 -12.73 0.14 -20.72
C TRP A 187 -12.68 -1.08 -19.83
N SER A 188 -13.46 -1.13 -18.75
CA SER A 188 -13.52 -2.31 -17.89
C SER A 188 -13.86 -3.56 -18.69
N GLN A 189 -14.91 -3.49 -19.51
CA GLN A 189 -15.36 -4.62 -20.35
C GLN A 189 -14.34 -4.98 -21.43
N LEU A 190 -13.73 -3.99 -22.08
CA LEU A 190 -12.72 -4.23 -23.12
C LEU A 190 -11.40 -4.76 -22.55
N ASN A 191 -11.06 -4.35 -21.33
CA ASN A 191 -9.84 -4.81 -20.66
C ASN A 191 -9.91 -6.29 -20.33
N GLU A 192 -11.07 -6.85 -20.01
CA GLU A 192 -11.24 -8.30 -19.79
C GLU A 192 -10.71 -9.15 -20.95
N ILE A 193 -10.84 -8.63 -22.18
CA ILE A 193 -10.37 -9.29 -23.41
C ILE A 193 -8.83 -9.19 -23.54
N SER A 194 -8.18 -8.22 -22.87
CA SER A 194 -6.74 -7.96 -22.89
C SER A 194 -5.94 -8.71 -21.79
N LEU A 195 -6.59 -9.48 -20.92
CA LEU A 195 -6.02 -9.96 -19.64
C LEU A 195 -5.12 -11.20 -19.70
N SER A 196 -4.82 -11.80 -20.86
CA SER A 196 -4.20 -13.13 -20.93
C SER A 196 -2.91 -13.30 -20.09
N ARG A 197 -2.09 -12.25 -19.94
CA ARG A 197 -0.87 -12.29 -19.10
C ARG A 197 -1.07 -11.87 -17.64
N LYS A 198 -2.05 -10.98 -17.37
CA LYS A 198 -2.43 -10.59 -16.00
C LYS A 198 -3.21 -11.71 -15.31
N TYR A 199 -3.94 -12.52 -16.06
CA TYR A 199 -4.66 -13.69 -15.59
C TYR A 199 -3.73 -14.75 -14.99
N ILE A 200 -2.58 -15.01 -15.63
CA ILE A 200 -1.57 -15.96 -15.11
C ILE A 200 -1.02 -15.48 -13.76
N GLN A 201 -0.71 -14.19 -13.64
CA GLN A 201 -0.25 -13.60 -12.38
C GLN A 201 -1.34 -13.59 -11.31
N ALA A 202 -2.60 -13.35 -11.70
CA ALA A 202 -3.74 -13.43 -10.80
C ALA A 202 -3.97 -14.86 -10.29
N ILE A 203 -3.79 -15.89 -11.12
CA ILE A 203 -3.86 -17.30 -10.69
C ILE A 203 -2.75 -17.61 -9.67
N GLN A 204 -1.51 -17.19 -9.93
CA GLN A 204 -0.41 -17.40 -8.99
C GLN A 204 -0.64 -16.65 -7.67
N ALA A 205 -1.17 -15.42 -7.73
CA ALA A 205 -1.51 -14.65 -6.54
C ALA A 205 -2.69 -15.25 -5.78
N LEU A 206 -3.65 -15.86 -6.47
CA LEU A 206 -4.79 -16.55 -5.87
C LEU A 206 -4.32 -17.73 -5.01
N GLU A 207 -3.40 -18.56 -5.52
CA GLU A 207 -2.86 -19.70 -4.76
C GLU A 207 -2.21 -19.25 -3.44
N ILE A 208 -1.38 -18.21 -3.49
CA ILE A 208 -0.75 -17.62 -2.29
C ILE A 208 -1.79 -17.04 -1.33
N ALA A 209 -2.81 -16.35 -1.86
CA ALA A 209 -3.88 -15.78 -1.06
C ALA A 209 -4.76 -16.85 -0.41
N GLU A 210 -5.08 -17.94 -1.11
CA GLU A 210 -5.85 -19.08 -0.61
C GLU A 210 -5.07 -19.86 0.46
N GLU A 211 -3.76 -20.02 0.30
CA GLU A 211 -2.90 -20.57 1.35
C GLU A 211 -2.87 -19.66 2.58
N GLY A 212 -2.67 -18.35 2.40
CA GLY A 212 -2.73 -17.39 3.48
C GLY A 212 -4.07 -17.39 4.22
N TYR A 213 -5.18 -17.47 3.48
CA TYR A 213 -6.53 -17.53 4.04
C TYR A 213 -6.78 -18.84 4.81
N ARG A 214 -6.35 -19.99 4.27
CA ARG A 214 -6.45 -21.28 4.96
C ARG A 214 -5.64 -21.27 6.25
N ASN A 215 -4.39 -20.83 6.21
CA ASN A 215 -3.55 -20.72 7.40
C ASN A 215 -4.19 -19.81 8.45
N LEU A 216 -4.79 -18.68 8.05
CA LEU A 216 -5.50 -17.79 8.98
C LEU A 216 -6.74 -18.46 9.58
N THR A 217 -7.49 -19.20 8.77
CA THR A 217 -8.72 -19.90 9.19
C THR A 217 -8.43 -21.08 10.11
N GLU A 218 -7.42 -21.90 9.81
CA GLU A 218 -7.04 -23.07 10.62
C GLU A 218 -6.51 -22.68 12.00
N ASN A 219 -5.94 -21.49 12.13
CA ASN A 219 -5.35 -21.00 13.39
C ASN A 219 -6.26 -20.05 14.17
N ALA A 220 -7.43 -19.67 13.63
CA ALA A 220 -8.39 -18.83 14.31
C ALA A 220 -9.44 -19.68 15.05
N ASP A 221 -10.06 -19.11 16.08
CA ASP A 221 -11.13 -19.79 16.82
C ASP A 221 -12.35 -20.02 15.91
N GLN A 222 -12.81 -21.26 15.83
CA GLN A 222 -13.96 -21.65 15.05
C GLN A 222 -15.23 -20.88 15.42
N SER A 223 -15.37 -20.50 16.70
CA SER A 223 -16.50 -19.70 17.17
C SER A 223 -16.46 -18.27 16.60
N LEU A 224 -15.29 -17.64 16.57
CA LEU A 224 -15.07 -16.32 15.98
C LEU A 224 -15.28 -16.35 14.47
N ILE A 225 -14.78 -17.36 13.78
CA ILE A 225 -14.99 -17.52 12.32
C ILE A 225 -16.48 -17.60 12.01
N THR A 226 -17.23 -18.42 12.76
CA THR A 226 -18.67 -18.57 12.58
C THR A 226 -19.40 -17.25 12.80
N GLN A 227 -19.00 -16.49 13.83
CA GLN A 227 -19.54 -15.17 14.13
C GLN A 227 -19.25 -14.17 13.00
N TRP A 228 -18.00 -14.10 12.51
CA TRP A 228 -17.61 -13.18 11.44
C TRP A 228 -18.33 -13.48 10.13
N ILE A 229 -18.52 -14.75 9.77
CA ILE A 229 -19.30 -15.15 8.58
C ILE A 229 -20.75 -14.66 8.71
N ALA A 230 -21.39 -14.92 9.85
CA ALA A 230 -22.77 -14.49 10.07
C ALA A 230 -22.92 -12.96 10.02
N GLN A 231 -21.98 -12.22 10.63
CA GLN A 231 -21.94 -10.75 10.58
C GLN A 231 -21.77 -10.24 9.14
N ALA A 232 -20.88 -10.85 8.35
CA ALA A 232 -20.66 -10.49 6.95
C ALA A 232 -21.91 -10.72 6.08
N GLU A 233 -22.60 -11.85 6.27
CA GLU A 233 -23.84 -12.18 5.55
C GLU A 233 -24.98 -11.21 5.92
N GLU A 234 -25.12 -10.88 7.21
CA GLU A 234 -26.11 -9.92 7.70
C GLU A 234 -25.86 -8.51 7.14
N ALA A 235 -24.62 -8.02 7.23
CA ALA A 235 -24.21 -6.74 6.67
C ALA A 235 -24.53 -6.64 5.17
N GLN A 236 -24.19 -7.69 4.41
CA GLN A 236 -24.44 -7.73 2.98
C GLN A 236 -25.94 -7.71 2.63
N THR A 237 -26.77 -8.32 3.48
CA THR A 237 -28.24 -8.33 3.32
C THR A 237 -28.85 -6.97 3.65
N GLN A 238 -28.35 -6.30 4.70
CA GLN A 238 -28.89 -5.03 5.18
C GLN A 238 -28.35 -3.80 4.44
N ARG A 239 -27.25 -3.91 3.69
CA ARG A 239 -26.54 -2.78 3.04
C ARG A 239 -27.40 -1.79 2.24
N PHE A 240 -28.53 -2.24 1.69
CA PHE A 240 -29.44 -1.37 0.92
C PHE A 240 -30.41 -0.57 1.79
N ALA A 241 -30.72 -1.08 2.99
CA ALA A 241 -31.63 -0.44 3.94
C ALA A 241 -30.88 0.37 5.00
N ASP A 242 -29.69 -0.10 5.40
CA ASP A 242 -28.81 0.55 6.37
C ASP A 242 -27.36 0.45 5.90
N VAL A 243 -26.77 1.59 5.55
CA VAL A 243 -25.38 1.66 5.09
C VAL A 243 -24.40 1.41 6.25
N THR A 244 -24.80 1.71 7.50
CA THR A 244 -23.95 1.50 8.69
C THR A 244 -23.76 0.02 9.02
N ALA A 245 -24.61 -0.86 8.48
CA ALA A 245 -24.40 -2.30 8.56
C ALA A 245 -23.07 -2.73 7.89
N MET A 246 -22.53 -1.92 6.97
CA MET A 246 -21.24 -2.17 6.32
C MET A 246 -20.03 -1.75 7.19
N ASP A 247 -20.24 -1.06 8.31
CA ASP A 247 -19.16 -0.58 9.20
C ASP A 247 -18.35 -1.73 9.82
N ILE A 248 -18.87 -2.96 9.79
CA ILE A 248 -18.13 -4.16 10.20
C ILE A 248 -16.89 -4.43 9.32
N PHE A 249 -16.88 -3.91 8.09
CA PHE A 249 -15.75 -4.02 7.17
C PHE A 249 -14.76 -2.87 7.34
N ASP A 250 -15.10 -1.87 8.16
CA ASP A 250 -14.16 -0.83 8.53
C ASP A 250 -13.17 -1.35 9.58
N VAL A 251 -11.95 -0.84 9.55
CA VAL A 251 -10.89 -1.31 10.45
C VAL A 251 -11.09 -0.69 11.83
N GLN A 252 -11.83 -1.39 12.68
CA GLN A 252 -11.98 -1.03 14.09
C GLN A 252 -10.73 -1.47 14.87
N LEU A 253 -9.75 -0.58 14.99
CA LEU A 253 -8.55 -0.83 15.81
C LEU A 253 -8.90 -0.72 17.30
N GLN A 254 -9.47 -1.77 17.87
CA GLN A 254 -9.39 -1.93 19.32
C GLN A 254 -7.94 -2.28 19.66
N HIS A 255 -7.31 -1.44 20.48
CA HIS A 255 -5.96 -1.69 20.94
C HIS A 255 -5.99 -2.86 21.92
N ALA A 256 -5.27 -3.94 21.60
CA ALA A 256 -5.03 -5.00 22.56
C ALA A 256 -4.18 -4.45 23.73
N PRO A 257 -4.32 -5.00 24.95
CA PRO A 257 -3.56 -4.51 26.10
C PRO A 257 -2.06 -4.53 25.85
N THR A 258 -1.43 -3.37 26.04
CA THR A 258 0.01 -3.14 25.90
C THR A 258 0.77 -3.79 27.07
N ARG A 259 2.09 -3.98 26.95
CA ARG A 259 2.91 -4.47 28.07
C ARG A 259 2.76 -3.61 29.32
N VAL A 260 2.59 -2.30 29.17
CA VAL A 260 2.43 -1.37 30.30
C VAL A 260 1.08 -1.58 30.99
N GLU A 261 0.01 -1.80 30.22
CA GLU A 261 -1.32 -2.11 30.77
C GLU A 261 -1.33 -3.49 31.45
N MET A 262 -0.70 -4.50 30.84
CA MET A 262 -0.52 -5.82 31.47
C MET A 262 0.28 -5.72 32.78
N GLN A 263 1.35 -4.92 32.81
CA GLN A 263 2.14 -4.67 34.02
C GLN A 263 1.31 -3.99 35.11
N LEU A 264 0.44 -3.04 34.75
CA LEU A 264 -0.46 -2.38 35.69
C LEU A 264 -1.48 -3.36 36.27
N GLN A 265 -2.09 -4.20 35.42
CA GLN A 265 -3.03 -5.23 35.86
C GLN A 265 -2.40 -6.19 36.87
N LEU A 266 -1.17 -6.65 36.62
CA LEU A 266 -0.43 -7.49 37.56
C LEU A 266 -0.11 -6.76 38.88
N ALA A 267 0.20 -5.47 38.83
CA ALA A 267 0.52 -4.68 40.01
C ALA A 267 -0.71 -4.36 40.88
N GLU A 268 -1.90 -4.30 40.28
CA GLU A 268 -3.17 -4.00 40.96
C GLU A 268 -3.94 -5.25 41.43
N ASP A 269 -3.48 -6.45 41.07
CA ASP A 269 -4.15 -7.70 41.43
C ASP A 269 -4.17 -7.91 42.97
N PRO A 270 -5.36 -7.90 43.61
CA PRO A 270 -5.49 -8.07 45.05
C PRO A 270 -5.15 -9.48 45.54
N ALA A 271 -5.03 -10.46 44.65
CA ALA A 271 -4.62 -11.82 44.98
C ALA A 271 -3.10 -11.99 45.08
N GLN A 272 -2.29 -11.00 44.65
CA GLN A 272 -0.84 -11.11 44.71
C GLN A 272 -0.30 -11.08 46.16
N PRO A 273 0.64 -11.97 46.52
CA PRO A 273 1.32 -11.91 47.81
C PRO A 273 2.04 -10.57 48.00
N SER A 274 2.15 -10.06 49.22
CA SER A 274 2.94 -8.85 49.51
C SER A 274 4.41 -8.92 49.05
N LEU A 275 4.96 -10.14 48.93
CA LEU A 275 6.29 -10.45 48.40
C LEU A 275 6.38 -10.30 46.86
N ALA A 276 5.25 -10.36 46.15
CA ALA A 276 5.17 -10.19 44.69
C ALA A 276 5.14 -8.71 44.25
N ARG A 277 5.05 -7.76 45.21
CA ARG A 277 5.08 -6.33 44.91
C ARG A 277 6.43 -5.94 44.29
N GLY A 278 6.41 -5.62 43.00
CA GLY A 278 7.61 -5.25 42.24
C GLY A 278 8.07 -6.32 41.24
N VAL A 279 7.55 -7.56 41.34
CA VAL A 279 7.84 -8.66 40.41
C VAL A 279 7.50 -8.30 38.98
N ALA A 280 6.28 -7.82 38.72
CA ALA A 280 5.87 -7.42 37.37
C ALA A 280 6.77 -6.31 36.79
N SER A 281 7.28 -5.42 37.64
CA SER A 281 8.22 -4.37 37.21
C SER A 281 9.62 -4.90 36.92
N TRP A 282 10.07 -5.90 37.69
CA TRP A 282 11.35 -6.57 37.49
C TRP A 282 11.33 -7.43 36.22
N LEU A 283 10.27 -8.23 36.00
CA LEU A 283 10.08 -9.01 34.77
C LEU A 283 9.96 -8.08 33.54
N SER A 284 9.18 -7.01 33.63
CA SER A 284 9.07 -5.99 32.55
C SER A 284 10.42 -5.33 32.24
N LEU A 285 11.30 -5.15 33.22
CA LEU A 285 12.67 -4.70 32.99
C LEU A 285 13.49 -5.74 32.21
N GLY A 286 13.42 -7.02 32.60
CA GLY A 286 14.09 -8.12 31.89
C GLY A 286 13.67 -8.20 30.43
N LEU A 287 12.36 -8.14 30.14
CA LEU A 287 11.84 -8.13 28.77
C LEU A 287 12.32 -6.91 27.95
N LYS A 288 12.50 -5.74 28.59
CA LYS A 288 13.08 -4.56 27.94
C LYS A 288 14.57 -4.71 27.64
N ILE A 289 15.30 -5.46 28.47
CA ILE A 289 16.72 -5.77 28.24
C ILE A 289 16.83 -6.68 27.01
N GLU A 290 16.06 -7.77 26.95
CA GLU A 290 16.03 -8.67 25.77
C GLU A 290 15.62 -7.92 24.48
N GLU A 291 14.63 -7.02 24.58
CA GLU A 291 14.23 -6.17 23.46
C GLU A 291 15.38 -5.24 22.99
N LEU A 292 16.14 -4.68 23.94
CA LEU A 292 17.28 -3.81 23.63
C LEU A 292 18.45 -4.61 23.04
N GLN A 293 18.71 -5.83 23.51
CA GLN A 293 19.69 -6.76 22.93
C GLN A 293 19.36 -7.01 21.44
N LEU A 294 18.11 -7.37 21.12
CA LEU A 294 17.65 -7.58 19.75
C LEU A 294 17.80 -6.32 18.88
N ARG A 295 17.47 -5.14 19.41
CA ARG A 295 17.62 -3.85 18.70
C ARG A 295 19.09 -3.55 18.41
N ILE A 296 19.99 -3.74 19.37
CA ILE A 296 21.44 -3.55 19.20
C ILE A 296 21.98 -4.52 18.15
N SER A 297 21.60 -5.80 18.22
CA SER A 297 21.97 -6.80 17.22
C SER A 297 21.53 -6.39 15.81
N GLY A 298 20.30 -5.89 15.66
CA GLY A 298 19.80 -5.32 14.41
C GLY A 298 20.63 -4.14 13.89
N LEU A 299 21.01 -3.21 14.77
CA LEU A 299 21.86 -2.06 14.40
C LEU A 299 23.28 -2.47 13.99
N VAL A 300 23.87 -3.44 14.68
CA VAL A 300 25.19 -3.98 14.32
C VAL A 300 25.13 -4.64 12.93
N LYS A 301 24.08 -5.43 12.66
CA LYS A 301 23.87 -6.03 11.34
C LYS A 301 23.68 -4.99 10.25
N GLN A 302 22.93 -3.92 10.52
CA GLN A 302 22.70 -2.83 9.57
C GLN A 302 23.98 -2.03 9.27
N GLY A 303 24.81 -1.77 10.28
CA GLY A 303 26.08 -1.04 10.12
C GLY A 303 27.12 -1.80 9.30
N GLY A 304 26.96 -3.12 9.15
CA GLY A 304 27.84 -3.98 8.35
C GLY A 304 29.30 -3.96 8.81
N ALA A 305 30.24 -4.24 7.90
CA ALA A 305 31.66 -4.34 8.23
C ALA A 305 32.33 -3.00 8.59
N ASN A 306 31.74 -1.87 8.20
CA ASN A 306 32.32 -0.53 8.37
C ASN A 306 31.24 0.51 8.76
N PRO A 307 30.71 0.46 10.00
CA PRO A 307 29.74 1.44 10.47
C PRO A 307 30.36 2.84 10.58
N THR A 308 29.55 3.86 10.32
CA THR A 308 29.93 5.27 10.48
C THR A 308 30.24 5.60 11.94
N VAL A 309 31.00 6.68 12.19
CA VAL A 309 31.32 7.13 13.56
C VAL A 309 30.06 7.40 14.38
N THR A 310 29.02 7.95 13.74
CA THR A 310 27.71 8.19 14.36
C THR A 310 26.98 6.90 14.72
N GLU A 311 26.97 5.90 13.83
CA GLU A 311 26.36 4.59 14.14
C GLU A 311 27.13 3.87 15.25
N ARG A 312 28.46 3.94 15.24
CA ARG A 312 29.31 3.38 16.31
C ARG A 312 29.03 4.03 17.66
N LEU A 313 28.88 5.36 17.68
CA LEU A 313 28.54 6.10 18.90
C LEU A 313 27.14 5.74 19.40
N ASP A 314 26.18 5.54 18.50
CA ASP A 314 24.82 5.13 18.89
C ASP A 314 24.79 3.72 19.46
N ILE A 315 25.48 2.76 18.81
CA ILE A 315 25.64 1.39 19.32
C ILE A 315 26.30 1.39 20.70
N ASP A 316 27.39 2.17 20.89
CA ASP A 316 28.10 2.26 22.17
C ASP A 316 27.22 2.84 23.30
N ARG A 317 26.42 3.87 22.99
CA ARG A 317 25.44 4.42 23.94
C ARG A 317 24.36 3.41 24.31
N GLN A 318 23.85 2.65 23.34
CA GLN A 318 22.86 1.62 23.60
C GLN A 318 23.43 0.46 24.42
N LYS A 319 24.67 0.05 24.16
CA LYS A 319 25.39 -0.95 24.97
C LYS A 319 25.60 -0.47 26.41
N THR A 320 26.07 0.75 26.61
CA THR A 320 26.21 1.33 27.96
C THR A 320 24.88 1.36 28.71
N ARG A 321 23.79 1.68 28.00
CA ARG A 321 22.44 1.64 28.59
C ARG A 321 22.03 0.21 28.94
N LEU A 322 22.32 -0.75 28.07
CA LEU A 322 22.05 -2.17 28.28
C LEU A 322 22.76 -2.67 29.55
N ASP A 323 24.05 -2.38 29.70
CA ASP A 323 24.85 -2.80 30.86
C ASP A 323 24.25 -2.27 32.18
N ASN A 324 23.88 -0.99 32.20
CA ASN A 324 23.23 -0.39 33.38
C ASN A 324 21.87 -1.04 33.72
N MET A 325 21.11 -1.44 32.69
CA MET A 325 19.83 -2.13 32.89
C MET A 325 20.05 -3.55 33.41
N ILE A 326 21.05 -4.27 32.89
CA ILE A 326 21.46 -5.60 33.37
C ILE A 326 21.90 -5.52 34.84
N ASP A 327 22.73 -4.55 35.21
CA ASP A 327 23.16 -4.35 36.61
C ASP A 327 21.99 -4.07 37.58
N ASP A 328 21.00 -3.29 37.15
CA ASP A 328 19.78 -3.06 37.93
C ASP A 328 18.91 -4.31 38.05
N PHE A 329 18.79 -5.08 36.96
CA PHE A 329 18.05 -6.33 36.93
C PHE A 329 18.69 -7.39 37.85
N SER A 330 20.00 -7.58 37.72
CA SER A 330 20.77 -8.57 38.48
C SER A 330 20.82 -8.27 39.98
N ARG A 331 20.90 -6.99 40.39
CA ARG A 331 20.80 -6.63 41.82
C ARG A 331 19.46 -6.99 42.45
N LYS A 332 18.38 -6.93 41.66
CA LYS A 332 17.01 -7.22 42.13
C LYS A 332 16.66 -8.70 42.03
N ALA A 333 17.41 -9.49 41.27
CA ALA A 333 17.16 -10.92 41.09
C ALA A 333 17.07 -11.68 42.42
N ASN A 334 17.99 -11.42 43.37
CA ASN A 334 18.00 -12.09 44.69
C ASN A 334 16.78 -11.76 45.57
N GLN A 335 15.96 -10.76 45.20
CA GLN A 335 14.72 -10.45 45.93
C GLN A 335 13.56 -11.36 45.51
N TYR A 336 13.65 -11.96 44.32
CA TYR A 336 12.54 -12.67 43.68
C TYR A 336 12.89 -14.12 43.31
N LEU A 337 14.16 -14.45 43.10
CA LEU A 337 14.65 -15.79 42.76
C LEU A 337 15.32 -16.48 43.97
N ALA A 338 15.26 -17.81 44.00
CA ALA A 338 16.00 -18.62 44.97
C ALA A 338 17.48 -18.78 44.56
N GLU A 339 18.40 -18.90 45.54
CA GLU A 339 19.86 -18.96 45.31
C GLU A 339 20.32 -20.14 44.41
N ASP A 340 19.54 -21.23 44.33
CA ASP A 340 19.92 -22.47 43.64
C ASP A 340 19.36 -22.59 42.20
N ILE A 341 18.78 -21.52 41.64
CA ILE A 341 18.18 -21.57 40.29
C ILE A 341 19.27 -21.51 39.21
N LEU A 342 19.31 -22.53 38.34
CA LEU A 342 20.21 -22.59 37.18
C LEU A 342 19.54 -21.96 35.96
N VAL A 343 20.24 -21.09 35.24
CA VAL A 343 19.79 -20.56 33.94
C VAL A 343 20.17 -21.58 32.85
N GLY A 344 19.23 -21.98 32.01
CA GLY A 344 19.47 -22.93 30.93
C GLY A 344 20.45 -22.40 29.88
N GLN A 345 21.33 -23.26 29.38
CA GLN A 345 22.07 -22.98 28.14
C GLN A 345 21.09 -23.08 26.97
N GLY A 346 20.86 -21.96 26.27
CA GLY A 346 19.82 -21.83 25.24
C GLY A 346 19.81 -22.96 24.20
N HIS A 347 18.62 -23.47 23.89
CA HIS A 347 18.41 -24.42 22.79
C HIS A 347 18.62 -23.69 21.44
N ALA A 348 19.80 -23.87 20.86
CA ALA A 348 20.11 -23.56 19.48
C ALA A 348 19.45 -24.59 18.56
N ASP A 349 18.17 -24.40 18.26
CA ASP A 349 17.53 -25.04 17.12
C ASP A 349 16.90 -23.92 16.29
N SER A 350 17.67 -23.42 15.32
CA SER A 350 17.22 -22.41 14.36
C SER A 350 17.31 -22.99 12.95
N ASP A 351 16.19 -23.53 12.48
CA ASP A 351 15.86 -23.40 11.07
C ASP A 351 15.39 -21.94 10.87
N TRP A 352 15.86 -21.28 9.80
CA TRP A 352 15.78 -19.85 9.44
C TRP A 352 17.02 -18.99 9.75
N HIS A 353 17.89 -18.94 8.73
CA HIS A 353 18.96 -17.97 8.42
C HIS A 353 19.53 -17.09 9.55
N ASP A 354 20.68 -17.53 10.06
CA ASP A 354 21.79 -16.70 10.57
C ASP A 354 21.39 -15.49 11.42
N VAL A 355 20.86 -15.77 12.60
CA VAL A 355 21.10 -14.92 13.77
C VAL A 355 22.01 -15.70 14.71
N GLU A 356 23.31 -15.67 14.45
CA GLU A 356 24.28 -15.86 15.51
C GLU A 356 24.02 -14.74 16.54
N LEU A 357 23.22 -15.05 17.56
CA LEU A 357 23.25 -14.35 18.83
C LEU A 357 24.67 -14.57 19.35
N GLY A 358 25.49 -13.52 19.37
CA GLY A 358 26.81 -13.55 19.97
C GLY A 358 26.72 -13.83 21.47
N ASP A 359 27.86 -13.71 22.18
CA ASP A 359 28.01 -13.85 23.64
C ASP A 359 27.16 -12.83 24.44
N GLU A 360 25.84 -12.85 24.30
CA GLU A 360 24.90 -12.01 25.03
C GLU A 360 24.54 -12.66 26.35
N GLU A 361 24.53 -11.87 27.42
CA GLU A 361 24.22 -12.33 28.77
C GLU A 361 22.77 -12.82 28.85
N ILE A 362 22.59 -14.12 29.11
CA ILE A 362 21.28 -14.75 29.25
C ILE A 362 20.70 -14.37 30.62
N LEU A 363 19.59 -13.64 30.61
CA LEU A 363 18.94 -13.21 31.84
C LEU A 363 18.19 -14.39 32.49
N PRO A 364 18.18 -14.48 33.84
CA PRO A 364 17.38 -15.46 34.59
C PRO A 364 15.88 -15.11 34.58
N LEU A 365 15.29 -15.03 33.39
CA LEU A 365 13.85 -14.96 33.19
C LEU A 365 13.23 -16.36 33.29
N PRO A 366 11.97 -16.50 33.75
CA PRO A 366 11.30 -17.81 33.83
C PRO A 366 11.33 -18.61 32.52
N SER A 367 11.30 -17.95 31.38
CA SER A 367 11.48 -18.54 30.04
C SER A 367 12.86 -19.17 29.79
N ASN A 368 13.93 -18.58 30.35
CA ASN A 368 15.31 -19.08 30.25
C ASN A 368 15.66 -20.09 31.36
N ILE A 369 14.95 -20.05 32.50
CA ILE A 369 15.06 -21.02 33.60
C ILE A 369 14.25 -22.30 33.28
N GLY A 370 13.06 -22.13 32.73
CA GLY A 370 12.11 -23.20 32.42
C GLY A 370 11.00 -23.34 33.46
N ALA A 371 9.78 -23.57 32.99
CA ALA A 371 8.58 -23.57 33.82
C ALA A 371 8.60 -24.64 34.93
N ASN A 372 9.15 -25.82 34.67
CA ASN A 372 9.24 -26.90 35.67
C ASN A 372 10.19 -26.53 36.80
N GLN A 373 11.37 -26.00 36.48
CA GLN A 373 12.34 -25.56 37.48
C GLN A 373 11.77 -24.39 38.32
N CYS A 374 11.07 -23.44 37.69
CA CYS A 374 10.40 -22.37 38.42
C CYS A 374 9.39 -22.91 39.45
N ARG A 375 8.63 -23.95 39.10
CA ARG A 375 7.68 -24.60 40.02
C ARG A 375 8.39 -25.36 41.14
N ASP A 376 9.45 -26.11 40.82
CA ASP A 376 10.23 -26.89 41.78
C ASP A 376 10.89 -26.01 42.85
N HIS A 377 11.27 -24.78 42.49
CA HIS A 377 11.85 -23.78 43.41
C HIS A 377 10.81 -22.84 44.04
N GLY A 378 9.50 -23.11 43.89
CA GLY A 378 8.44 -22.33 44.55
C GLY A 378 8.15 -20.96 43.93
N VAL A 379 8.72 -20.65 42.76
CA VAL A 379 8.55 -19.39 42.02
C VAL A 379 7.69 -19.57 40.76
N GLY A 380 6.82 -20.58 40.74
CA GLY A 380 5.97 -20.91 39.59
C GLY A 380 5.04 -19.77 39.12
N HIS A 381 4.63 -18.88 40.03
CA HIS A 381 3.82 -17.70 39.70
C HIS A 381 4.53 -16.72 38.75
N LEU A 382 5.87 -16.70 38.74
CA LEU A 382 6.65 -15.86 37.82
C LEU A 382 6.43 -16.25 36.35
N VAL A 383 6.10 -17.52 36.10
CA VAL A 383 5.82 -18.03 34.74
C VAL A 383 4.55 -17.39 34.19
N ASP A 384 3.50 -17.30 35.01
CA ASP A 384 2.22 -16.72 34.61
C ASP A 384 2.33 -15.20 34.43
N ASP A 385 3.07 -14.53 35.33
CA ASP A 385 3.36 -13.10 35.24
C ASP A 385 4.19 -12.78 33.97
N GLU A 386 5.22 -13.58 33.65
CA GLU A 386 5.99 -13.41 32.41
C GLU A 386 5.13 -13.65 31.18
N LEU A 387 4.29 -14.69 31.18
CA LEU A 387 3.39 -15.00 30.06
C LEU A 387 2.45 -13.82 29.76
N CYS A 388 1.88 -13.20 30.79
CA CYS A 388 1.03 -12.02 30.66
C CYS A 388 1.80 -10.83 30.06
N LEU A 389 3.02 -10.57 30.53
CA LEU A 389 3.86 -9.49 30.02
C LEU A 389 4.33 -9.74 28.58
N GLN A 390 4.61 -10.99 28.21
CA GLN A 390 4.97 -11.41 26.85
C GLN A 390 3.80 -11.21 25.88
N GLN A 391 2.57 -11.49 26.30
CA GLN A 391 1.37 -11.18 25.49
C GLN A 391 1.26 -9.67 25.25
N GLY A 392 1.45 -8.84 26.28
CA GLY A 392 1.46 -7.39 26.13
C GLY A 392 2.57 -6.88 25.20
N GLN A 393 3.76 -7.49 25.25
CA GLN A 393 4.88 -7.15 24.37
C GLN A 393 4.63 -7.59 22.92
N ALA A 394 4.01 -8.76 22.72
CA ALA A 394 3.58 -9.22 21.40
C ALA A 394 2.53 -8.28 20.79
N ASN A 395 1.58 -7.79 21.60
CA ASN A 395 0.60 -6.79 21.18
C ASN A 395 1.25 -5.47 20.76
N ASP A 396 2.22 -4.97 21.54
CA ASP A 396 3.00 -3.78 21.20
C ASP A 396 3.75 -3.97 19.86
N ALA A 397 4.39 -5.14 19.67
CA ALA A 397 5.10 -5.47 18.43
C ALA A 397 4.15 -5.54 17.22
N LEU A 398 3.01 -6.21 17.34
CA LEU A 398 1.99 -6.29 16.28
C LEU A 398 1.44 -4.91 15.92
N HIS A 399 1.18 -4.06 16.92
CA HIS A 399 0.71 -2.70 16.69
C HIS A 399 1.74 -1.90 15.88
N ASN A 400 3.01 -1.97 16.26
CA ASN A 400 4.08 -1.28 15.54
C ASN A 400 4.29 -1.85 14.12
N ILE A 401 4.17 -3.16 13.92
CA ILE A 401 4.19 -3.78 12.58
C ILE A 401 3.09 -3.18 11.69
N ARG A 402 1.87 -3.03 12.21
CA ARG A 402 0.76 -2.43 11.45
C ARG A 402 1.04 -0.97 11.09
N ILE A 403 1.58 -0.19 12.03
CA ILE A 403 2.00 1.21 11.78
C ILE A 403 3.09 1.26 10.70
N ASP A 404 4.12 0.42 10.83
CA ASP A 404 5.25 0.39 9.90
C ASP A 404 4.80 -0.01 8.50
N LEU A 405 3.93 -1.02 8.36
CA LEU A 405 3.34 -1.40 7.07
C LEU A 405 2.49 -0.27 6.46
N GLY A 406 1.69 0.41 7.29
CA GLY A 406 0.92 1.59 6.86
C GLY A 406 1.84 2.72 6.37
N HIS A 407 2.88 3.04 7.13
CA HIS A 407 3.87 4.05 6.77
C HIS A 407 4.66 3.65 5.53
N TRP A 408 5.01 2.36 5.38
CA TRP A 408 5.69 1.82 4.22
C TRP A 408 4.85 2.00 2.94
N SER A 409 3.57 1.63 3.00
CA SER A 409 2.61 1.85 1.92
C SER A 409 2.49 3.34 1.56
N PHE A 410 2.39 4.20 2.59
CA PHE A 410 2.35 5.65 2.43
C PHE A 410 3.59 6.21 1.74
N LEU A 411 4.80 5.80 2.14
CA LEU A 411 6.06 6.22 1.51
C LEU A 411 6.15 5.76 0.06
N TYR A 412 5.76 4.52 -0.24
CA TYR A 412 5.69 4.07 -1.63
C TYR A 412 4.80 4.96 -2.47
N HIS A 413 3.64 5.36 -1.94
CA HIS A 413 2.68 6.18 -2.66
C HIS A 413 3.12 7.64 -2.81
N THR A 414 3.71 8.23 -1.78
CA THR A 414 3.99 9.67 -1.70
C THR A 414 5.43 10.04 -2.07
N THR A 415 6.42 9.24 -1.70
CA THR A 415 7.84 9.60 -1.91
C THR A 415 8.45 8.85 -3.08
N VAL A 416 8.36 7.51 -3.09
CA VAL A 416 9.00 6.67 -4.12
C VAL A 416 8.39 6.92 -5.51
N ARG A 417 7.06 6.89 -5.62
CA ARG A 417 6.37 7.11 -6.89
C ARG A 417 6.54 8.53 -7.45
N GLN A 418 6.80 9.52 -6.59
CA GLN A 418 7.01 10.92 -6.99
C GLN A 418 8.47 11.23 -7.37
N ALA A 419 9.44 10.41 -6.92
CA ALA A 419 10.87 10.66 -7.13
C ALA A 419 11.39 10.37 -8.56
N LYS A 420 10.53 10.13 -9.56
CA LYS A 420 10.90 9.57 -10.88
C LYS A 420 12.03 10.28 -11.65
N HIS A 421 12.21 11.59 -11.47
CA HIS A 421 13.09 12.43 -12.30
C HIS A 421 14.40 12.91 -11.64
N SER A 422 14.69 12.51 -10.41
CA SER A 422 15.94 12.88 -9.74
C SER A 422 16.56 11.68 -9.03
N GLN A 423 17.80 11.34 -9.37
CA GLN A 423 18.52 10.25 -8.71
C GLN A 423 18.67 10.51 -7.20
N GLN A 424 18.97 11.74 -6.79
CA GLN A 424 19.07 12.09 -5.37
C GLN A 424 17.72 11.94 -4.65
N LYS A 425 16.61 12.36 -5.26
CA LYS A 425 15.28 12.16 -4.67
C LYS A 425 14.89 10.68 -4.61
N LYS A 426 15.28 9.88 -5.61
CA LYS A 426 15.08 8.42 -5.57
C LYS A 426 15.87 7.80 -4.44
N LEU A 427 17.15 8.11 -4.33
CA LEU A 427 18.01 7.58 -3.28
C LEU A 427 17.42 7.88 -1.90
N ARG A 428 17.07 9.15 -1.63
CA ARG A 428 16.44 9.54 -0.37
C ARG A 428 15.07 8.88 -0.11
N ALA A 429 14.25 8.70 -1.15
CA ALA A 429 12.97 8.02 -1.00
C ALA A 429 13.15 6.54 -0.66
N TRP A 430 14.14 5.89 -1.29
CA TRP A 430 14.51 4.51 -0.98
C TRP A 430 15.18 4.39 0.39
N ASP A 431 16.00 5.36 0.81
CA ASP A 431 16.60 5.40 2.14
C ASP A 431 15.50 5.43 3.23
N ALA A 432 14.46 6.25 3.05
CA ALA A 432 13.32 6.29 3.96
C ALA A 432 12.54 4.95 3.99
N VAL A 433 12.37 4.33 2.82
CA VAL A 433 11.76 2.99 2.71
C VAL A 433 12.60 1.93 3.42
N HIS A 434 13.92 1.97 3.26
CA HIS A 434 14.84 1.06 3.94
C HIS A 434 14.81 1.26 5.46
N GLN A 435 14.71 2.49 5.95
CA GLN A 435 14.57 2.78 7.38
C GLN A 435 13.30 2.16 7.97
N VAL A 436 12.14 2.31 7.29
CA VAL A 436 10.89 1.67 7.74
C VAL A 436 10.98 0.16 7.67
N ASN A 437 11.62 -0.39 6.63
CA ASN A 437 11.82 -1.84 6.52
C ASN A 437 12.71 -2.39 7.64
N THR A 438 13.73 -1.64 8.07
CA THR A 438 14.55 -2.01 9.23
C THR A 438 13.71 -2.03 10.51
N ALA A 439 12.88 -0.99 10.75
CA ALA A 439 12.00 -0.95 11.91
C ALA A 439 11.00 -2.12 11.91
N LEU A 440 10.40 -2.41 10.75
CA LEU A 440 9.49 -3.53 10.55
C LEU A 440 10.16 -4.87 10.88
N ASN A 441 11.40 -5.08 10.42
CA ASN A 441 12.17 -6.30 10.73
C ASN A 441 12.43 -6.44 12.23
N VAL A 442 12.78 -5.36 12.92
CA VAL A 442 12.99 -5.37 14.38
C VAL A 442 11.70 -5.77 15.10
N HIS A 443 10.56 -5.15 14.78
CA HIS A 443 9.29 -5.49 15.41
C HIS A 443 8.85 -6.93 15.10
N THR A 444 9.14 -7.42 13.89
CA THR A 444 8.88 -8.81 13.47
C THR A 444 9.69 -9.80 14.30
N VAL A 445 10.99 -9.55 14.51
CA VAL A 445 11.86 -10.38 15.35
C VAL A 445 11.38 -10.40 16.80
N ILE A 446 11.01 -9.24 17.37
CA ILE A 446 10.46 -9.15 18.72
C ILE A 446 9.19 -10.00 18.85
N TYR A 447 8.25 -9.85 17.91
CA TYR A 447 7.01 -10.64 17.91
C TYR A 447 7.28 -12.16 17.85
N HIS A 448 8.19 -12.59 16.98
CA HIS A 448 8.55 -14.00 16.87
C HIS A 448 9.20 -14.54 18.15
N GLN A 449 10.06 -13.75 18.80
CA GLN A 449 10.67 -14.12 20.08
C GLN A 449 9.61 -14.25 21.17
N CYS A 450 8.73 -13.26 21.33
CA CYS A 450 7.61 -13.31 22.27
C CYS A 450 6.75 -14.55 22.02
N ARG A 451 6.39 -14.82 20.76
CA ARG A 451 5.63 -16.03 20.39
C ARG A 451 6.34 -17.32 20.77
N LYS A 452 7.65 -17.42 20.52
CA LYS A 452 8.45 -18.59 20.91
C LYS A 452 8.41 -18.80 22.43
N VAL A 453 8.64 -17.74 23.19
CA VAL A 453 8.59 -17.78 24.67
C VAL A 453 7.21 -18.18 25.17
N MET A 454 6.14 -17.57 24.65
CA MET A 454 4.77 -17.91 25.07
C MET A 454 4.44 -19.39 24.81
N ILE A 455 4.86 -19.95 23.67
CA ILE A 455 4.69 -21.39 23.37
C ILE A 455 5.47 -22.25 24.38
N THR A 456 6.71 -21.88 24.69
CA THR A 456 7.54 -22.58 25.67
C THR A 456 6.94 -22.55 27.08
N LEU A 457 6.40 -21.41 27.52
CA LEU A 457 5.85 -21.24 28.85
C LEU A 457 4.45 -21.88 29.01
N SER A 458 3.59 -21.73 28.00
CA SER A 458 2.21 -22.27 28.02
C SER A 458 2.13 -23.76 27.72
N GLY A 459 3.12 -24.31 26.98
CA GLY A 459 3.08 -25.69 26.48
C GLY A 459 2.04 -25.91 25.36
N THR A 460 1.42 -24.84 24.85
CA THR A 460 0.41 -24.91 23.78
C THR A 460 0.83 -24.09 22.56
N PRO A 461 0.77 -24.67 21.35
CA PRO A 461 1.10 -23.95 20.11
C PRO A 461 -0.01 -22.98 19.65
N VAL A 462 -1.17 -23.01 20.31
CA VAL A 462 -2.33 -22.18 19.98
C VAL A 462 -2.01 -20.72 20.30
N LEU A 463 -2.25 -19.83 19.34
CA LEU A 463 -2.18 -18.38 19.54
C LEU A 463 -3.05 -18.03 20.76
N LEU A 464 -2.43 -17.48 21.81
CA LEU A 464 -3.18 -16.89 22.92
C LEU A 464 -4.09 -15.82 22.33
N GLN A 465 -5.40 -16.07 22.44
CA GLN A 465 -6.49 -15.26 21.88
C GLN A 465 -6.43 -13.81 22.34
#